data_AF-A0A096AP95-F1
#
_entry.id   AF-A0A096AP95-F1
#
_cell.length_a   1.000
_cell.length_b   1.000
_cell.length_c   1.000
_cell.angle_alpha   90.00
_cell.angle_beta   90.00
_cell.angle_gamma   90.00
#
_symmetry.space_group_name_H-M   'P 1'
#
loop_
_entity.id
_entity.type
_entity.pdbx_description
1 polymer ?
#
loop_
_entity_poly.entity_id
_entity_poly.type
_entity_poly.pdbx_seq_one_letter_code
_entity_poly.pdbx_strand_id
1 'polypeptide(L)'
;MKNLLLALSFMAVVPGIAAEKNDTTFQYRDKQIVVKIDSVETKIVLLDKNGNEYTKIKEESYVDGQEVERIFVSSPFVPIKKKSGHTFYGHFADFFIGQNLLNGGSEMHSRDAKSLEWGVTVFDIGLGLTKSDAFGLMSALQVGFVHNHFNTDYVLNNIGDKTIMVKNDTTGVKTSFLKYTYWKIPLIFEWKKKFAKRDAFIGIGVSMEWRTNIKSKYRIGDKRYTVSRELNVNPIGIDLEGYIGFAGFNIFAHYGLTKMFKDGPTCHPIGLGVGFTF
;
A
#
# COMPACT_ATOMS: atom_id res chain seq x y z
N MET A 1 -60.78 -45.19 28.48
CA MET A 1 -61.88 -44.37 29.05
C MET A 1 -61.24 -43.12 29.62
N LYS A 2 -61.35 -41.99 28.91
CA LYS A 2 -62.18 -40.83 29.29
C LYS A 2 -61.88 -40.29 30.70
N ASN A 3 -61.31 -39.09 30.69
CA ASN A 3 -61.56 -37.94 31.58
C ASN A 3 -61.39 -38.13 33.10
N LEU A 4 -60.59 -37.28 33.75
CA LEU A 4 -61.12 -36.11 34.48
C LEU A 4 -59.98 -35.31 35.14
N LEU A 5 -60.15 -33.99 35.12
CA LEU A 5 -59.42 -33.00 35.90
C LEU A 5 -59.57 -33.22 37.42
N LEU A 6 -58.54 -32.86 38.18
CA LEU A 6 -58.76 -32.19 39.47
C LEU A 6 -57.57 -31.30 39.84
N ALA A 7 -57.83 -30.00 39.92
CA ALA A 7 -56.97 -29.00 40.51
C ALA A 7 -57.04 -29.09 42.05
N LEU A 8 -55.90 -28.96 42.73
CA LEU A 8 -55.87 -28.54 44.12
C LEU A 8 -54.71 -27.58 44.34
N SER A 9 -55.10 -26.33 44.59
CA SER A 9 -54.28 -25.24 45.11
C SER A 9 -53.77 -25.57 46.52
N PHE A 10 -52.46 -25.50 46.71
CA PHE A 10 -51.88 -25.14 48.00
C PHE A 10 -50.96 -23.95 47.78
N MET A 11 -51.50 -22.75 48.07
CA MET A 11 -50.67 -21.59 48.39
C MET A 11 -49.88 -21.93 49.66
N ALA A 12 -48.56 -22.02 49.53
CA ALA A 12 -47.66 -21.98 50.67
C ALA A 12 -46.54 -20.98 50.35
N VAL A 13 -46.71 -19.79 50.93
CA VAL A 13 -45.69 -18.90 51.49
C VAL A 13 -44.42 -18.71 50.66
N VAL A 14 -44.32 -17.52 50.07
CA VAL A 14 -43.10 -16.94 49.49
C VAL A 14 -42.06 -16.69 50.60
N PRO A 15 -40.85 -17.26 50.54
CA PRO A 15 -39.67 -16.62 51.05
C PRO A 15 -39.11 -15.71 49.93
N GLY A 16 -38.90 -14.43 50.25
CA GLY A 16 -38.40 -13.43 49.31
C GLY A 16 -37.12 -13.90 48.62
N ILE A 17 -37.22 -14.11 47.31
CA ILE A 17 -36.06 -14.20 46.43
C ILE A 17 -35.82 -12.79 45.92
N ALA A 18 -34.64 -12.25 46.20
CA ALA A 18 -34.14 -11.06 45.55
C ALA A 18 -34.28 -11.24 44.04
N ALA A 19 -35.03 -10.34 43.38
CA ALA A 19 -35.27 -10.41 41.95
C ALA A 19 -33.93 -10.28 41.22
N GLU A 20 -33.40 -11.41 40.73
CA GLU A 20 -32.40 -11.39 39.67
C GLU A 20 -33.00 -10.65 38.47
N LYS A 21 -32.20 -9.73 37.95
CA LYS A 21 -32.49 -8.87 36.81
C LYS A 21 -32.57 -9.75 35.55
N ASN A 22 -33.72 -10.38 35.36
CA ASN A 22 -33.91 -11.38 34.32
C ASN A 22 -34.19 -10.72 32.97
N ASP A 23 -33.21 -10.75 32.08
CA ASP A 23 -33.37 -10.40 30.66
C ASP A 23 -34.43 -11.33 30.03
N THR A 24 -35.45 -10.76 29.40
CA THR A 24 -36.50 -11.56 28.73
C THR A 24 -36.14 -11.74 27.26
N THR A 25 -36.09 -13.00 26.80
CA THR A 25 -35.78 -13.32 25.40
C THR A 25 -37.00 -13.88 24.68
N PHE A 26 -37.39 -13.26 23.57
CA PHE A 26 -38.43 -13.73 22.67
C PHE A 26 -37.81 -14.32 21.40
N GLN A 27 -38.36 -15.44 20.94
CA GLN A 27 -38.01 -16.01 19.63
C GLN A 27 -39.18 -15.76 18.68
N TYR A 28 -38.93 -15.05 17.59
CA TYR A 28 -39.93 -14.81 16.54
C TYR A 28 -39.34 -15.14 15.17
N ARG A 29 -39.77 -16.29 14.63
CA ARG A 29 -39.24 -16.90 13.40
C ARG A 29 -37.73 -17.09 13.50
N ASP A 30 -36.98 -16.30 12.73
CA ASP A 30 -35.54 -16.40 12.54
C ASP A 30 -34.78 -15.36 13.38
N LYS A 31 -35.46 -14.73 14.33
CA LYS A 31 -34.92 -13.62 15.10
C LYS A 31 -35.11 -13.86 16.59
N GLN A 32 -34.08 -13.52 17.34
CA GLN A 32 -34.12 -13.49 18.78
C GLN A 32 -34.15 -12.02 19.25
N ILE A 33 -35.15 -11.68 20.04
CA ILE A 33 -35.34 -10.35 20.62
C ILE A 33 -35.05 -10.44 22.11
N VAL A 34 -34.00 -9.76 22.57
CA VAL A 34 -33.60 -9.74 23.98
C VAL A 34 -33.97 -8.39 24.57
N VAL A 35 -34.86 -8.39 25.56
CA VAL A 35 -35.26 -7.21 26.32
C VAL A 35 -34.48 -7.22 27.63
N LYS A 36 -33.60 -6.24 27.78
CA LYS A 36 -32.80 -6.02 28.98
C LYS A 36 -33.35 -4.83 29.72
N ILE A 37 -33.70 -5.01 30.99
CA ILE A 37 -34.24 -3.94 31.82
C ILE A 37 -33.17 -3.58 32.84
N ASP A 38 -32.62 -2.36 32.73
CA ASP A 38 -31.84 -1.73 33.79
C ASP A 38 -32.73 -0.86 34.69
N SER A 39 -32.22 -0.50 35.86
CA SER A 39 -32.83 0.41 36.84
C SER A 39 -33.24 1.78 36.27
N VAL A 40 -32.73 2.15 35.09
CA VAL A 40 -32.93 3.47 34.46
C VAL A 40 -33.41 3.37 33.00
N GLU A 41 -33.18 2.25 32.30
CA GLU A 41 -33.43 2.15 30.86
C GLU A 41 -33.85 0.73 30.44
N THR A 42 -34.82 0.65 29.52
CA THR A 42 -35.18 -0.61 28.85
C THR A 42 -34.47 -0.66 27.49
N LYS A 43 -33.59 -1.65 27.30
CA LYS A 43 -32.80 -1.84 26.09
C LYS A 43 -33.26 -3.08 25.32
N ILE A 44 -33.57 -2.89 24.04
CA ILE A 44 -33.97 -3.98 23.13
C ILE A 44 -32.80 -4.31 22.20
N VAL A 45 -32.41 -5.59 22.16
CA VAL A 45 -31.35 -6.11 21.29
C VAL A 45 -31.94 -7.14 20.34
N LEU A 46 -31.68 -6.98 19.05
CA LEU A 46 -32.08 -7.90 17.99
C LEU A 46 -30.88 -8.76 17.59
N LEU A 47 -31.02 -10.08 17.67
CA LEU A 47 -30.01 -11.06 17.30
C LEU A 47 -30.51 -11.91 16.11
N ASP A 48 -29.59 -12.28 15.23
CA ASP A 48 -29.82 -13.26 14.16
C ASP A 48 -29.82 -14.71 14.69
N LYS A 49 -30.16 -15.69 13.82
CA LYS A 49 -30.14 -17.12 14.14
C LYS A 49 -28.79 -17.64 14.67
N ASN A 50 -27.69 -16.93 14.40
CA ASN A 50 -26.33 -17.31 14.76
C ASN A 50 -25.82 -16.54 15.99
N GLY A 51 -26.66 -15.70 16.61
CA GLY A 51 -26.32 -14.89 17.78
C GLY A 51 -25.61 -13.56 17.48
N ASN A 52 -25.56 -13.11 16.22
CA ASN A 52 -24.98 -11.82 15.88
C ASN A 52 -26.01 -10.70 16.05
N GLU A 53 -25.59 -9.58 16.65
CA GLU A 53 -26.42 -8.39 16.83
C GLU A 53 -26.61 -7.62 15.51
N TYR A 54 -27.86 -7.28 15.21
CA TYR A 54 -28.18 -6.43 14.06
C TYR A 54 -27.67 -5.00 14.29
N THR A 55 -27.14 -4.37 13.24
CA THR A 55 -26.74 -2.96 13.29
C THR A 55 -27.98 -2.07 13.45
N LYS A 56 -28.02 -1.26 14.50
CA LYS A 56 -29.14 -0.35 14.79
C LYS A 56 -29.19 0.77 13.76
N ILE A 57 -30.37 0.98 13.17
CA ILE A 57 -30.64 2.12 12.25
C ILE A 57 -31.38 3.24 13.01
N LYS A 58 -32.14 2.87 14.03
CA LYS A 58 -32.91 3.77 14.90
C LYS A 58 -32.99 3.15 16.31
N GLU A 59 -32.82 3.96 17.35
CA GLU A 59 -32.99 3.57 18.76
C GLU A 59 -33.90 4.59 19.45
N GLU A 60 -34.93 4.08 20.13
CA GLU A 60 -35.83 4.86 20.98
C GLU A 60 -35.63 4.39 22.42
N SER A 61 -35.33 5.32 23.32
CA SER A 61 -35.31 5.05 24.75
C SER A 61 -36.27 5.99 25.50
N TYR A 62 -36.95 5.40 26.47
CA TYR A 62 -37.93 6.07 27.32
C TYR A 62 -37.33 6.19 28.72
N VAL A 63 -37.00 7.42 29.11
CA VAL A 63 -36.47 7.73 30.46
C VAL A 63 -37.44 8.71 31.10
N ASP A 64 -38.11 8.31 32.18
CA ASP A 64 -38.98 9.12 33.05
C ASP A 64 -39.77 10.25 32.34
N GLY A 65 -40.59 9.87 31.36
CA GLY A 65 -41.54 10.76 30.70
C GLY A 65 -40.95 11.65 29.59
N GLN A 66 -39.69 11.45 29.20
CA GLN A 66 -39.10 12.06 28.00
C GLN A 66 -38.74 10.99 26.96
N GLU A 67 -39.16 11.22 25.72
CA GLU A 67 -38.82 10.38 24.56
C GLU A 67 -37.53 10.94 23.92
N VAL A 68 -36.48 10.13 23.88
CA VAL A 68 -35.21 10.52 23.24
C VAL A 68 -34.99 9.64 22.00
N GLU A 69 -35.21 10.23 20.83
CA GLU A 69 -34.98 9.58 19.53
C GLU A 69 -33.52 9.78 19.07
N ARG A 70 -32.79 8.68 18.83
CA ARG A 70 -31.44 8.72 18.23
C ARG A 70 -31.42 7.99 16.90
N ILE A 71 -31.13 8.71 15.82
CA ILE A 71 -31.02 8.19 14.46
C ILE A 71 -29.54 7.95 14.15
N PHE A 72 -29.17 6.70 13.85
CA PHE A 72 -27.80 6.35 13.48
C PHE A 72 -27.67 6.36 11.95
N VAL A 73 -27.27 7.51 11.39
CA VAL A 73 -27.04 7.64 9.94
C VAL A 73 -25.64 7.14 9.61
N SER A 74 -25.50 5.88 9.20
CA SER A 74 -24.32 5.44 8.47
C SER A 74 -24.49 5.80 6.98
N SER A 75 -23.69 6.73 6.47
CA SER A 75 -23.69 7.09 5.05
C SER A 75 -23.43 5.84 4.19
N PRO A 76 -24.20 5.57 3.13
CA PRO A 76 -23.98 4.44 2.22
C PRO A 76 -22.67 4.55 1.43
N PHE A 77 -21.99 5.70 1.48
CA PHE A 77 -20.68 5.94 0.86
C PHE A 77 -19.51 5.85 1.84
N VAL A 78 -19.78 5.62 3.13
CA VAL A 78 -18.73 5.43 4.15
C VAL A 78 -18.68 3.95 4.51
N PRO A 79 -17.71 3.18 3.98
CA PRO A 79 -17.60 1.77 4.30
C PRO A 79 -17.38 1.60 5.81
N ILE A 80 -18.18 0.73 6.43
CA ILE A 80 -17.96 0.27 7.81
C ILE A 80 -16.65 -0.52 7.80
N LYS A 81 -15.54 0.14 8.19
CA LYS A 81 -14.23 -0.51 8.29
C LYS A 81 -14.29 -1.61 9.35
N LYS A 82 -14.46 -2.87 8.93
CA LYS A 82 -14.09 -4.03 9.74
C LYS A 82 -12.58 -3.87 10.01
N LYS A 83 -12.17 -3.69 11.27
CA LYS A 83 -10.76 -3.73 11.66
C LYS A 83 -10.23 -5.13 11.41
N SER A 84 -9.84 -5.40 10.16
CA SER A 84 -9.03 -6.55 9.82
C SER A 84 -7.70 -6.37 10.54
N GLY A 85 -7.35 -7.27 11.47
CA GLY A 85 -6.06 -7.26 12.19
C GLY A 85 -4.85 -7.59 11.29
N HIS A 86 -4.98 -7.39 9.98
CA HIS A 86 -4.00 -7.71 8.95
C HIS A 86 -3.50 -6.45 8.23
N THR A 87 -3.62 -5.25 8.81
CA THR A 87 -2.92 -4.07 8.26
C THR A 87 -1.45 -4.15 8.64
N PHE A 88 -0.56 -4.08 7.65
CA PHE A 88 0.89 -4.01 7.85
C PHE A 88 1.37 -2.62 7.45
N TYR A 89 2.05 -1.94 8.37
CA TYR A 89 2.77 -0.71 8.08
C TYR A 89 4.23 -1.07 7.87
N GLY A 90 4.75 -0.93 6.66
CA GLY A 90 6.16 -1.18 6.42
C GLY A 90 6.92 0.08 6.05
N HIS A 91 8.08 -0.11 5.42
CA HIS A 91 9.13 0.89 5.41
C HIS A 91 9.57 1.26 3.99
N PHE A 92 8.61 1.46 3.09
CA PHE A 92 8.91 2.16 1.84
C PHE A 92 9.46 3.56 2.17
N ALA A 93 10.45 3.98 1.41
CA ALA A 93 10.99 5.33 1.53
C ALA A 93 9.98 6.33 0.98
N ASP A 94 9.64 7.36 1.74
CA ASP A 94 8.81 8.46 1.23
C ASP A 94 9.59 9.29 0.21
N PHE A 95 10.89 9.48 0.44
CA PHE A 95 11.85 10.04 -0.51
C PHE A 95 13.07 9.13 -0.64
N PHE A 96 13.51 8.90 -1.87
CA PHE A 96 14.71 8.10 -2.14
C PHE A 96 15.60 8.77 -3.16
N ILE A 97 16.90 8.54 -3.04
CA ILE A 97 17.93 9.07 -3.93
C ILE A 97 19.11 8.09 -4.02
N GLY A 98 19.67 7.95 -5.21
CA GLY A 98 20.72 6.99 -5.48
C GLY A 98 21.35 7.15 -6.85
N GLN A 99 22.21 6.21 -7.21
CA GLN A 99 22.74 6.07 -8.56
C GLN A 99 21.86 5.12 -9.36
N ASN A 100 21.78 5.37 -10.66
CA ASN A 100 21.12 4.48 -11.61
C ASN A 100 22.06 4.22 -12.79
N LEU A 101 22.42 2.96 -12.99
CA LEU A 101 23.34 2.49 -14.01
C LEU A 101 22.54 1.76 -15.08
N LEU A 102 22.92 1.86 -16.36
CA LEU A 102 22.21 1.14 -17.43
C LEU A 102 22.74 -0.29 -17.66
N ASN A 103 23.88 -0.66 -17.06
CA ASN A 103 24.52 -1.97 -17.17
C ASN A 103 24.56 -2.53 -18.61
N GLY A 104 25.03 -1.71 -19.56
CA GLY A 104 25.11 -2.10 -20.98
C GLY A 104 26.53 -2.35 -21.49
N GLY A 105 27.50 -2.53 -20.59
CA GLY A 105 28.91 -2.70 -20.94
C GLY A 105 29.58 -1.42 -21.46
N SER A 106 30.78 -1.59 -22.04
CA SER A 106 31.61 -0.49 -22.58
C SER A 106 30.95 0.28 -23.71
N GLU A 107 30.16 -0.41 -24.53
CA GLU A 107 29.48 0.14 -25.73
C GLU A 107 28.47 1.25 -25.39
N MET A 108 27.99 1.27 -24.15
CA MET A 108 27.09 2.34 -23.70
C MET A 108 27.79 3.64 -23.37
N HIS A 109 29.12 3.64 -23.25
CA HIS A 109 29.89 4.82 -22.84
C HIS A 109 29.30 5.52 -21.59
N SER A 110 28.72 4.74 -20.67
CA SER A 110 28.05 5.26 -19.48
C SER A 110 29.06 5.88 -18.51
N ARG A 111 28.65 6.96 -17.86
CA ARG A 111 29.37 7.61 -16.76
C ARG A 111 28.61 7.38 -15.47
N ASP A 112 28.63 6.15 -15.00
CA ASP A 112 27.77 5.66 -13.93
C ASP A 112 27.88 6.47 -12.63
N ALA A 113 29.09 6.89 -12.26
CA ALA A 113 29.31 7.73 -11.07
C ALA A 113 28.64 9.11 -11.13
N LYS A 114 28.20 9.56 -12.31
CA LYS A 114 27.45 10.81 -12.50
C LYS A 114 25.96 10.57 -12.75
N SER A 115 25.54 9.32 -12.86
CA SER A 115 24.14 8.98 -13.06
C SER A 115 23.39 9.04 -11.73
N LEU A 116 22.17 9.57 -11.77
CA LEU A 116 21.38 9.86 -10.59
C LEU A 116 19.95 9.37 -10.79
N GLU A 117 19.38 8.84 -9.74
CA GLU A 117 17.96 8.56 -9.57
C GLU A 117 17.48 9.18 -8.27
N TRP A 118 16.29 9.75 -8.31
CA TRP A 118 15.58 10.15 -7.11
C TRP A 118 14.09 10.03 -7.33
N GLY A 119 13.32 9.90 -6.25
CA GLY A 119 11.89 9.76 -6.36
C GLY A 119 11.19 9.82 -5.02
N VAL A 120 9.88 9.65 -5.08
CA VAL A 120 8.98 9.72 -3.94
C VAL A 120 7.98 8.57 -3.97
N THR A 121 7.58 8.11 -2.79
CA THR A 121 6.42 7.24 -2.62
C THR A 121 5.18 8.11 -2.39
N VAL A 122 4.16 7.92 -3.23
CA VAL A 122 2.91 8.73 -3.19
C VAL A 122 1.94 8.16 -2.16
N PHE A 123 1.80 6.83 -2.14
CA PHE A 123 1.06 6.10 -1.12
C PHE A 123 1.55 4.65 -1.07
N ASP A 124 1.33 4.00 0.06
CA ASP A 124 1.56 2.57 0.24
C ASP A 124 0.35 1.87 0.86
N ILE A 125 0.34 0.56 0.71
CA ILE A 125 -0.61 -0.37 1.33
C ILE A 125 0.15 -1.62 1.78
N GLY A 126 -0.26 -2.20 2.90
CA GLY A 126 0.35 -3.43 3.41
C GLY A 126 -0.65 -4.39 4.04
N LEU A 127 -0.42 -5.68 3.76
CA LEU A 127 -1.15 -6.82 4.30
C LEU A 127 -0.23 -7.62 5.24
N GLY A 128 -0.60 -7.66 6.52
CA GLY A 128 0.07 -8.43 7.55
C GLY A 128 -0.21 -9.91 7.39
N LEU A 129 0.86 -10.68 7.13
CA LEU A 129 0.81 -12.13 6.95
C LEU A 129 0.95 -12.88 8.28
N THR A 130 1.40 -12.18 9.32
CA THR A 130 1.56 -12.72 10.68
C THR A 130 0.76 -11.88 11.67
N LYS A 131 0.22 -12.52 12.72
CA LYS A 131 -0.50 -11.82 13.81
C LYS A 131 0.42 -10.89 14.61
N SER A 132 1.73 -11.17 14.62
CA SER A 132 2.75 -10.37 15.30
C SER A 132 3.17 -9.12 14.53
N ASP A 133 2.62 -8.88 13.33
CA ASP A 133 3.04 -7.80 12.43
C ASP A 133 4.54 -7.87 12.06
N ALA A 134 5.16 -9.05 12.17
CA ALA A 134 6.60 -9.20 11.90
C ALA A 134 6.90 -9.45 10.41
N PHE A 135 5.90 -9.88 9.65
CA PHE A 135 6.03 -10.22 8.24
C PHE A 135 4.75 -9.81 7.50
N GLY A 136 4.95 -9.12 6.38
CA GLY A 136 3.86 -8.56 5.57
C GLY A 136 4.20 -8.54 4.08
N LEU A 137 3.16 -8.44 3.29
CA LEU A 137 3.21 -8.13 1.87
C LEU A 137 2.82 -6.67 1.68
N MET A 138 3.61 -5.93 0.92
CA MET A 138 3.42 -4.50 0.71
C MET A 138 3.38 -4.15 -0.76
N SER A 139 2.66 -3.08 -1.09
CA SER A 139 2.71 -2.43 -2.38
C SER A 139 2.60 -0.93 -2.23
N ALA A 140 3.07 -0.20 -3.24
CA ALA A 140 3.06 1.26 -3.23
C ALA A 140 2.87 1.83 -4.64
N LEU A 141 2.64 3.12 -4.73
CA LEU A 141 2.82 3.88 -5.96
C LEU A 141 3.98 4.84 -5.79
N GLN A 142 5.00 4.67 -6.62
CA GLN A 142 6.22 5.47 -6.60
C GLN A 142 6.39 6.24 -7.91
N VAL A 143 6.98 7.43 -7.81
CA VAL A 143 7.38 8.24 -8.97
C VAL A 143 8.85 8.55 -8.85
N GLY A 144 9.61 8.22 -9.88
CA GLY A 144 11.05 8.48 -9.92
C GLY A 144 11.51 9.21 -11.17
N PHE A 145 12.65 9.85 -11.06
CA PHE A 145 13.32 10.64 -12.08
C PHE A 145 14.76 10.16 -12.22
N VAL A 146 15.10 9.73 -13.42
CA VAL A 146 16.42 9.17 -13.73
C VAL A 146 17.16 10.07 -14.69
N HIS A 147 18.45 10.25 -14.43
CA HIS A 147 19.42 10.89 -15.31
C HIS A 147 20.65 9.99 -15.44
N ASN A 148 20.73 9.20 -16.51
CA ASN A 148 21.93 8.42 -16.83
C ASN A 148 22.87 9.26 -17.69
N HIS A 149 24.10 9.47 -17.22
CA HIS A 149 25.09 10.25 -17.96
C HIS A 149 25.94 9.35 -18.87
N PHE A 150 26.34 9.89 -20.02
CA PHE A 150 27.25 9.26 -20.96
C PHE A 150 28.53 10.08 -21.10
N ASN A 151 29.53 9.51 -21.78
CA ASN A 151 30.64 10.30 -22.29
C ASN A 151 30.10 11.41 -23.21
N THR A 152 30.70 12.60 -23.14
CA THR A 152 30.22 13.80 -23.83
C THR A 152 30.19 13.65 -25.34
N ASP A 153 31.06 12.81 -25.86
CA ASP A 153 31.23 12.54 -27.28
C ASP A 153 30.18 11.55 -27.82
N TYR A 154 29.26 11.07 -26.98
CA TYR A 154 28.26 10.07 -27.38
C TYR A 154 26.87 10.45 -26.92
N VAL A 155 25.87 10.13 -27.74
CA VAL A 155 24.45 10.34 -27.46
C VAL A 155 23.63 9.15 -27.95
N LEU A 156 22.48 8.90 -27.34
CA LEU A 156 21.50 7.95 -27.88
C LEU A 156 20.71 8.60 -29.01
N ASN A 157 20.60 7.92 -30.14
CA ASN A 157 19.74 8.34 -31.25
C ASN A 157 19.01 7.13 -31.85
N ASN A 158 17.93 7.39 -32.59
CA ASN A 158 17.27 6.37 -33.39
C ASN A 158 17.76 6.46 -34.83
N ILE A 159 18.18 5.32 -35.38
CA ILE A 159 18.39 5.16 -36.82
C ILE A 159 17.38 4.10 -37.28
N GLY A 160 16.34 4.55 -37.97
CA GLY A 160 15.14 3.73 -38.19
C GLY A 160 14.46 3.40 -36.86
N ASP A 161 14.07 2.14 -36.67
CA ASP A 161 13.43 1.65 -35.44
C ASP A 161 14.43 1.23 -34.36
N LYS A 162 15.74 1.36 -34.61
CA LYS A 162 16.78 0.92 -33.68
C LYS A 162 17.37 2.10 -32.92
N THR A 163 17.38 1.99 -31.58
CA THR A 163 18.13 2.91 -30.73
C THR A 163 19.59 2.47 -30.67
N ILE A 164 20.52 3.37 -30.99
CA ILE A 164 21.96 3.11 -30.90
C ILE A 164 22.70 4.28 -30.25
N MET A 165 23.86 3.97 -29.67
CA MET A 165 24.83 4.99 -29.29
C MET A 165 25.53 5.52 -30.55
N VAL A 166 25.50 6.82 -30.75
CA VAL A 166 26.19 7.49 -31.86
C VAL A 166 27.16 8.53 -31.32
N LYS A 167 28.24 8.75 -32.07
CA LYS A 167 29.16 9.84 -31.77
C LYS A 167 28.45 11.18 -31.98
N ASN A 168 28.70 12.12 -31.08
CA ASN A 168 28.23 13.49 -31.17
C ASN A 168 29.38 14.37 -31.65
N ASP A 169 29.31 14.82 -32.91
CA ASP A 169 30.36 15.67 -33.52
C ASP A 169 30.30 17.14 -33.07
N THR A 170 29.40 17.45 -32.13
CA THR A 170 29.25 18.82 -31.62
C THR A 170 30.36 19.18 -30.65
N THR A 171 31.01 20.32 -30.88
CA THR A 171 32.08 20.82 -30.00
C THR A 171 31.52 21.53 -28.76
N GLY A 172 32.27 21.50 -27.64
CA GLY A 172 31.89 22.21 -26.40
C GLY A 172 30.79 21.54 -25.58
N VAL A 173 30.54 20.25 -25.79
CA VAL A 173 29.53 19.48 -25.02
C VAL A 173 30.02 19.27 -23.58
N LYS A 174 29.26 19.80 -22.62
CA LYS A 174 29.57 19.69 -21.18
C LYS A 174 29.02 18.39 -20.58
N THR A 175 27.83 17.97 -21.01
CA THR A 175 27.15 16.77 -20.52
C THR A 175 26.30 16.14 -21.61
N SER A 176 26.36 14.81 -21.72
CA SER A 176 25.43 13.99 -22.49
C SER A 176 24.69 13.05 -21.53
N PHE A 177 23.38 12.91 -21.68
CA PHE A 177 22.56 12.12 -20.76
C PHE A 177 21.25 11.63 -21.37
N LEU A 178 20.80 10.48 -20.88
CA LEU A 178 19.42 9.99 -20.99
C LEU A 178 18.66 10.43 -19.74
N LYS A 179 17.47 11.01 -19.94
CA LYS A 179 16.55 11.27 -18.83
C LYS A 179 15.21 10.62 -19.07
N TYR A 180 14.60 10.12 -18.01
CA TYR A 180 13.24 9.62 -18.03
C TYR A 180 12.57 9.74 -16.66
N THR A 181 11.25 9.65 -16.67
CA THR A 181 10.41 9.57 -15.48
C THR A 181 9.79 8.19 -15.46
N TYR A 182 9.68 7.57 -14.30
CA TYR A 182 8.96 6.31 -14.18
C TYR A 182 7.88 6.38 -13.10
N TRP A 183 6.85 5.57 -13.28
CA TRP A 183 5.88 5.20 -12.27
C TRP A 183 6.12 3.75 -11.90
N LYS A 184 6.22 3.44 -10.61
CA LYS A 184 6.58 2.11 -10.14
C LYS A 184 5.57 1.59 -9.14
N ILE A 185 5.15 0.35 -9.34
CA ILE A 185 4.29 -0.40 -8.42
C ILE A 185 5.11 -1.60 -7.92
N PRO A 186 5.79 -1.47 -6.76
CA PRO A 186 6.48 -2.59 -6.14
C PRO A 186 5.49 -3.52 -5.43
N LEU A 187 5.86 -4.80 -5.35
CA LEU A 187 5.22 -5.83 -4.55
C LEU A 187 6.31 -6.52 -3.74
N ILE A 188 6.40 -6.18 -2.45
CA ILE A 188 7.52 -6.53 -1.58
C ILE A 188 7.05 -7.36 -0.39
N PHE A 189 7.75 -8.44 -0.11
CA PHE A 189 7.66 -9.09 1.19
C PHE A 189 8.65 -8.43 2.14
N GLU A 190 8.14 -7.87 3.24
CA GLU A 190 8.95 -7.24 4.27
C GLU A 190 8.90 -8.06 5.55
N TRP A 191 10.10 -8.34 6.09
CA TRP A 191 10.26 -8.82 7.46
C TRP A 191 10.81 -7.69 8.33
N LYS A 192 10.22 -7.49 9.50
CA LYS A 192 10.63 -6.48 10.47
C LYS A 192 10.71 -7.03 11.89
N LYS A 193 11.65 -6.49 12.66
CA LYS A 193 11.87 -6.80 14.07
C LYS A 193 12.07 -5.53 14.87
N LYS A 194 11.35 -5.43 15.99
CA LYS A 194 11.47 -4.35 16.96
C LYS A 194 12.76 -4.46 17.77
N PHE A 195 13.55 -3.39 17.75
CA PHE A 195 14.67 -3.15 18.64
C PHE A 195 14.37 -1.88 19.47
N ALA A 196 14.02 -2.09 20.73
CA ALA A 196 13.46 -1.06 21.62
C ALA A 196 12.21 -0.40 21.00
N LYS A 197 12.33 0.84 20.49
CA LYS A 197 11.23 1.62 19.91
C LYS A 197 11.33 1.80 18.39
N ARG A 198 12.30 1.14 17.75
CA ARG A 198 12.57 1.27 16.30
C ARG A 198 12.54 -0.09 15.64
N ASP A 199 12.11 -0.12 14.38
CA ASP A 199 12.06 -1.34 13.58
C ASP A 199 13.37 -1.48 12.78
N ALA A 200 13.97 -2.65 12.82
CA ALA A 200 14.93 -3.09 11.80
C ALA A 200 14.16 -3.94 10.79
N PHE A 201 14.40 -3.74 9.50
CA PHE A 201 13.59 -4.37 8.46
C PHE A 201 14.41 -4.71 7.22
N ILE A 202 13.93 -5.71 6.49
CA ILE A 202 14.43 -6.12 5.19
C ILE A 202 13.25 -6.47 4.29
N GLY A 203 13.29 -5.95 3.07
CA GLY A 203 12.28 -6.19 2.05
C GLY A 203 12.92 -6.79 0.79
N ILE A 204 12.22 -7.71 0.16
CA ILE A 204 12.56 -8.22 -1.16
C ILE A 204 11.29 -8.49 -1.98
N GLY A 205 11.35 -8.24 -3.28
CA GLY A 205 10.25 -8.54 -4.17
C GLY A 205 10.51 -8.07 -5.59
N VAL A 206 9.43 -7.71 -6.28
CA VAL A 206 9.48 -7.29 -7.67
C VAL A 206 8.69 -6.01 -7.86
N SER A 207 9.00 -5.25 -8.90
CA SER A 207 8.21 -4.08 -9.29
C SER A 207 7.86 -4.10 -10.76
N MET A 208 6.70 -3.51 -11.06
CA MET A 208 6.38 -3.07 -12.41
C MET A 208 6.71 -1.59 -12.53
N GLU A 209 7.51 -1.24 -13.53
CA GLU A 209 7.93 0.13 -13.83
C GLU A 209 7.36 0.58 -15.18
N TRP A 210 6.62 1.69 -15.20
CA TRP A 210 6.16 2.35 -16.41
C TRP A 210 6.99 3.61 -16.68
N ARG A 211 7.80 3.56 -17.75
CA ARG A 211 8.73 4.62 -18.17
C ARG A 211 8.07 5.58 -19.14
N THR A 212 8.24 6.88 -18.89
CA THR A 212 7.67 7.99 -19.65
C THR A 212 8.68 9.11 -19.82
N ASN A 213 8.40 10.06 -20.71
CA ASN A 213 9.21 11.28 -20.90
C ASN A 213 10.70 11.03 -21.21
N ILE A 214 10.99 9.92 -21.89
CA ILE A 214 12.34 9.46 -22.20
C ILE A 214 12.95 10.37 -23.26
N LYS A 215 14.09 10.99 -22.96
CA LYS A 215 14.75 11.94 -23.88
C LYS A 215 16.26 11.76 -23.80
N SER A 216 16.88 11.62 -24.97
CA SER A 216 18.33 11.75 -25.14
C SER A 216 18.69 13.21 -25.34
N LYS A 217 19.60 13.73 -24.53
CA LYS A 217 19.98 15.15 -24.55
C LYS A 217 21.47 15.32 -24.36
N TYR A 218 21.97 16.44 -24.89
CA TYR A 218 23.27 16.97 -24.51
C TYR A 218 23.15 18.45 -24.13
N ARG A 219 24.19 18.99 -23.49
CA ARG A 219 24.24 20.39 -23.05
C ARG A 219 25.53 21.06 -23.50
N ILE A 220 25.40 22.27 -24.06
CA ILE A 220 26.50 23.18 -24.39
C ILE A 220 26.28 24.45 -23.58
N GLY A 221 27.27 24.82 -22.76
CA GLY A 221 27.08 25.87 -21.75
C GLY A 221 25.87 25.56 -20.87
N ASP A 222 24.87 26.44 -20.89
CA ASP A 222 23.61 26.29 -20.15
C ASP A 222 22.44 25.80 -21.01
N LYS A 223 22.60 25.72 -22.33
CA LYS A 223 21.53 25.31 -23.26
C LYS A 223 21.50 23.79 -23.43
N ARG A 224 20.31 23.21 -23.28
CA ARG A 224 20.05 21.78 -23.48
C ARG A 224 19.46 21.53 -24.86
N TYR A 225 20.08 20.64 -25.61
CA TYR A 225 19.63 20.22 -26.94
C TYR A 225 19.08 18.80 -26.85
N THR A 226 17.95 18.57 -27.51
CA THR A 226 17.28 17.26 -27.52
C THR A 226 17.62 16.54 -28.80
N VAL A 227 18.25 15.38 -28.70
CA VAL A 227 18.63 14.55 -29.86
C VAL A 227 17.42 13.73 -30.29
N SER A 228 16.85 12.96 -29.36
CA SER A 228 15.66 12.16 -29.61
C SER A 228 14.68 12.26 -28.44
N ARG A 229 13.38 12.24 -28.78
CA ARG A 229 12.25 12.23 -27.84
C ARG A 229 11.53 10.87 -27.78
N GLU A 230 11.85 9.96 -28.70
CA GLU A 230 11.09 8.71 -28.93
C GLU A 230 12.05 7.53 -29.07
N LEU A 231 13.01 7.41 -28.15
CA LEU A 231 13.90 6.24 -28.15
C LEU A 231 13.08 4.94 -28.09
N ASN A 232 13.51 3.92 -28.83
CA ASN A 232 12.86 2.62 -28.89
C ASN A 232 13.12 1.81 -27.61
N VAL A 233 12.39 2.19 -26.57
CA VAL A 233 12.47 1.65 -25.21
C VAL A 233 11.35 0.66 -24.92
N ASN A 234 11.59 -0.21 -23.94
CA ASN A 234 10.51 -0.93 -23.29
C ASN A 234 9.77 0.04 -22.34
N PRO A 235 8.52 0.41 -22.63
CA PRO A 235 7.77 1.34 -21.79
C PRO A 235 7.41 0.72 -20.45
N ILE A 236 7.30 -0.61 -20.39
CA ILE A 236 7.06 -1.38 -19.17
C ILE A 236 8.32 -2.20 -18.87
N GLY A 237 8.82 -2.07 -17.66
CA GLY A 237 9.89 -2.88 -17.09
C GLY A 237 9.38 -3.69 -15.91
N ILE A 238 10.00 -4.85 -15.70
CA ILE A 238 9.91 -5.60 -14.45
C ILE A 238 11.29 -5.57 -13.81
N ASP A 239 11.34 -5.23 -12.53
CA ASP A 239 12.59 -5.14 -11.77
C ASP A 239 12.52 -6.04 -10.54
N LEU A 240 13.68 -6.55 -10.14
CA LEU A 240 13.91 -7.16 -8.83
C LEU A 240 14.25 -6.04 -7.85
N GLU A 241 13.60 -6.01 -6.71
CA GLU A 241 13.68 -4.94 -5.72
C GLU A 241 14.11 -5.52 -4.37
N GLY A 242 14.93 -4.77 -3.65
CA GLY A 242 15.30 -5.10 -2.28
C GLY A 242 15.74 -3.90 -1.48
N TYR A 243 15.47 -3.91 -0.18
CA TYR A 243 15.96 -2.90 0.74
C TYR A 243 16.22 -3.48 2.12
N ILE A 244 17.12 -2.83 2.85
CA ILE A 244 17.39 -3.10 4.26
C ILE A 244 17.47 -1.77 4.99
N GLY A 245 16.94 -1.71 6.20
CA GLY A 245 16.92 -0.45 6.93
C GLY A 245 16.65 -0.57 8.41
N PHE A 246 16.69 0.59 9.05
CA PHE A 246 16.46 0.77 10.46
C PHE A 246 15.77 2.11 10.71
N ALA A 247 14.69 2.10 11.49
CA ALA A 247 13.87 3.28 11.77
C ALA A 247 13.36 3.94 10.47
N GLY A 248 13.71 5.21 10.23
CA GLY A 248 13.29 5.96 9.03
C GLY A 248 14.33 6.00 7.93
N PHE A 249 15.33 5.11 7.95
CA PHE A 249 16.40 5.07 6.95
C PHE A 249 16.51 3.68 6.34
N ASN A 250 16.63 3.60 5.01
CA ASN A 250 16.91 2.37 4.31
C ASN A 250 17.96 2.56 3.21
N ILE A 251 18.62 1.45 2.86
CA ILE A 251 19.42 1.31 1.64
C ILE A 251 18.61 0.42 0.72
N PHE A 252 18.40 0.87 -0.51
CA PHE A 252 17.65 0.12 -1.51
C PHE A 252 18.55 -0.22 -2.69
N ALA A 253 18.22 -1.33 -3.36
CA ALA A 253 18.78 -1.71 -4.62
C ALA A 253 17.68 -2.29 -5.52
N HIS A 254 17.76 -1.99 -6.81
CA HIS A 254 16.90 -2.60 -7.80
C HIS A 254 17.67 -3.02 -9.05
N TYR A 255 17.19 -4.07 -9.71
CA TYR A 255 17.78 -4.62 -10.93
C TYR A 255 16.69 -4.90 -11.95
N GLY A 256 16.75 -4.22 -13.09
CA GLY A 256 15.81 -4.41 -14.19
C GLY A 256 15.97 -5.78 -14.85
N LEU A 257 14.98 -6.64 -14.68
CA LEU A 257 14.90 -7.95 -15.36
C LEU A 257 14.56 -7.77 -16.85
N THR A 258 13.88 -6.67 -17.19
CA THR A 258 13.56 -6.30 -18.57
C THR A 258 14.60 -5.33 -19.14
N LYS A 259 15.01 -5.54 -20.40
CA LYS A 259 15.92 -4.62 -21.10
C LYS A 259 15.32 -3.21 -21.18
N MET A 260 16.16 -2.18 -21.08
CA MET A 260 15.73 -0.79 -21.26
C MET A 260 15.26 -0.50 -22.69
N PHE A 261 16.02 -0.99 -23.69
CA PHE A 261 15.73 -0.79 -25.11
C PHE A 261 15.07 -2.03 -25.72
N LYS A 262 14.10 -1.84 -26.62
CA LYS A 262 13.44 -2.91 -27.39
C LYS A 262 14.38 -3.43 -28.46
N ASP A 263 14.81 -2.54 -29.35
CA ASP A 263 15.84 -2.78 -30.35
C ASP A 263 16.97 -1.75 -30.14
N GLY A 264 18.09 -2.23 -29.62
CA GLY A 264 19.21 -1.39 -29.23
C GLY A 264 20.18 -2.11 -28.28
N PRO A 265 21.05 -1.35 -27.58
CA PRO A 265 21.98 -1.90 -26.60
C PRO A 265 21.26 -2.73 -25.54
N THR A 266 21.82 -3.90 -25.22
CA THR A 266 21.28 -4.73 -24.14
C THR A 266 21.70 -4.11 -22.81
N CYS A 267 20.78 -3.36 -22.22
CA CYS A 267 20.97 -2.61 -20.98
C CYS A 267 19.91 -3.03 -19.96
N HIS A 268 20.34 -3.31 -18.73
CA HIS A 268 19.48 -3.63 -17.61
C HIS A 268 19.70 -2.58 -16.52
N PRO A 269 18.73 -1.68 -16.27
CA PRO A 269 18.91 -0.64 -15.26
C PRO A 269 19.22 -1.24 -13.88
N ILE A 270 20.15 -0.64 -13.15
CA ILE A 270 20.50 -1.01 -11.78
C ILE A 270 20.44 0.26 -10.94
N GLY A 271 19.59 0.27 -9.91
CA GLY A 271 19.54 1.32 -8.91
C GLY A 271 20.23 0.90 -7.62
N LEU A 272 20.98 1.82 -7.01
CA LEU A 272 21.50 1.67 -5.65
C LEU A 272 21.44 3.02 -4.95
N GLY A 273 20.84 3.07 -3.77
CA GLY A 273 20.67 4.34 -3.07
C GLY A 273 20.20 4.21 -1.65
N VAL A 274 19.77 5.36 -1.11
CA VAL A 274 19.23 5.50 0.23
C VAL A 274 17.84 6.09 0.19
N GLY A 275 17.02 5.70 1.16
CA GLY A 275 15.66 6.14 1.33
C GLY A 275 15.41 6.66 2.74
N PHE A 276 14.50 7.60 2.84
CA PHE A 276 14.08 8.24 4.08
C PHE A 276 12.56 8.19 4.21
N THR A 277 12.10 7.89 5.42
CA THR A 277 10.68 7.89 5.82
C THR A 277 10.49 8.97 6.88
N PHE A 278 9.44 9.78 6.75
CA PHE A 278 9.18 10.95 7.60
C PHE A 278 7.85 10.91 8.36
#